data_AF-A0AAP0EZ57-F1
#
_entry.id   AF-A0AAP0EZ57-F1
#
_cell.length_a   1.000
_cell.length_b   1.000
_cell.length_c   1.000
_cell.angle_alpha   90.00
_cell.angle_beta   90.00
_cell.angle_gamma   90.00
#
_symmetry.space_group_name_H-M   'P 1'
#
loop_
_entity.id
_entity.type
_entity.pdbx_description
1 polymer ?
#
loop_
_entity_poly.entity_id
_entity_poly.type
_entity_poly.pdbx_seq_one_letter_code
_entity_poly.pdbx_strand_id
1 'polypeptide(L)'
;MDSINSFKGYGKVDEAEERAFRKKTRRRLIIIAVSAVVLVAVIFGAVAGTVIHKNKNNNTNNAPNNDSPSLSSGIRAICSKTLYPDSCFSSLSSVKTKSNKFDPEEIFKLSLEIAQKELSKISSIPDKLMDRINDKSVKLALKDCKTLFEDALDELNTSIASTQASHSKSKSLTSWLQIDDIKTWLSSALTDLETCLDGLAEQNSSNVLLEMKTWLRNSTEYTSNSLAIVRNIVGLLDELGVPVHRKLLSAAVGYPDWVNSRDRRLLDQNTNAIKPDLTVAKDGTGTHRTIQDAINAVVKKNNMRTVIYVKAGVYLENVVIDKAHWNIYMYGDDSSKTVVSGNLNKIEGTPTFSTASFIVTGKGFVARDIGFKNTAGPEKHQAVALRSGSDQSVFYRCSFDAFQDTLYAHSNRQFYRDCFITGTVDFIFGNAAVVFQSCNIQPRQPLPNQFNTITAQGKKDPGQVTGISIHRCTITPNGQVTAKTYLGRPWKDYSTTVIMGSKIDGVVDPVGWIEWLPNTEPPKTIYYAEHQNTGPGAGQENRVKWAGYRPVITSDEAQKFTVKSFIQGSEWLPQTNVAFDSSL
;
A
#
# COMPACT_ATOMS: atom_id res chain seq x y z
N MET A 1 35.78 36.64 69.19
CA MET A 1 35.53 38.06 68.87
C MET A 1 35.10 38.11 67.41
N ASP A 2 33.89 38.40 66.98
CA ASP A 2 32.57 38.67 67.58
C ASP A 2 31.54 38.33 66.48
N SER A 3 30.65 37.36 66.74
CA SER A 3 29.20 37.52 66.98
C SER A 3 28.30 37.76 65.75
N ILE A 4 27.50 36.72 65.50
CA ILE A 4 26.33 36.59 64.62
C ILE A 4 25.20 37.56 65.01
N ASN A 5 24.47 38.08 64.01
CA ASN A 5 23.06 38.50 64.06
C ASN A 5 22.59 38.81 62.63
N SER A 6 21.38 38.56 62.15
CA SER A 6 20.21 37.82 62.62
C SER A 6 19.24 37.80 61.43
N PHE A 7 18.75 36.62 61.04
CA PHE A 7 17.69 36.45 60.04
C PHE A 7 16.38 37.02 60.59
N LYS A 8 15.83 38.06 59.95
CA LYS A 8 14.49 38.57 60.24
C LYS A 8 13.43 37.59 59.72
N GLY A 9 12.59 37.14 60.66
CA GLY A 9 11.55 36.14 60.44
C GLY A 9 10.43 36.58 59.50
N TYR A 10 9.86 35.57 58.83
CA TYR A 10 8.61 35.65 58.09
C TYR A 10 7.48 36.14 58.99
N GLY A 11 6.85 37.23 58.57
CA GLY A 11 5.72 37.85 59.23
C GLY A 11 4.51 36.92 59.32
N LYS A 12 3.83 37.00 60.45
CA LYS A 12 2.53 36.38 60.75
C LYS A 12 1.54 36.65 59.60
N VAL A 13 0.95 35.57 59.09
CA VAL A 13 -0.22 35.63 58.21
C VAL A 13 -1.37 36.26 59.00
N ASP A 14 -1.99 37.30 58.44
CA ASP A 14 -3.15 37.95 59.04
C ASP A 14 -4.32 36.96 59.10
N GLU A 15 -4.77 36.63 60.33
CA GLU A 15 -5.90 35.72 60.55
C GLU A 15 -7.19 36.20 59.86
N ALA A 16 -7.32 37.50 59.58
CA ALA A 16 -8.46 38.05 58.87
C ALA A 16 -8.44 37.69 57.37
N GLU A 17 -7.27 37.70 56.72
CA GLU A 17 -7.12 37.32 55.31
C GLU A 17 -7.29 35.82 55.10
N GLU A 18 -6.78 34.98 56.02
CA GLU A 18 -6.94 33.52 55.92
C GLU A 18 -8.42 33.10 56.10
N ARG A 19 -9.16 33.77 57.00
CA ARG A 19 -10.61 33.55 57.16
C ARG A 19 -11.40 34.00 55.94
N ALA A 20 -11.02 35.12 55.30
CA ALA A 20 -11.64 35.60 54.07
C ALA A 20 -11.38 34.64 52.88
N PHE A 21 -10.14 34.16 52.74
CA PHE A 21 -9.77 33.16 51.73
C PHE A 21 -10.54 31.85 51.94
N ARG A 22 -10.56 31.29 53.16
CA ARG A 22 -11.33 30.07 53.47
C ARG A 22 -12.83 30.24 53.19
N LYS A 23 -13.43 31.41 53.44
CA LYS A 23 -14.85 31.68 53.13
C LYS A 23 -15.10 31.74 51.62
N LYS A 24 -14.17 32.30 50.84
CA LYS A 24 -14.23 32.35 49.37
C LYS A 24 -14.02 30.97 48.74
N THR A 25 -13.09 30.18 49.26
CA THR A 25 -12.80 28.81 48.82
C THR A 25 -13.95 27.86 49.16
N ARG A 26 -14.57 28.01 50.35
CA ARG A 26 -15.76 27.23 50.73
C ARG A 26 -16.98 27.56 49.86
N ARG A 27 -17.19 28.84 49.50
CA ARG A 27 -18.22 29.21 48.50
C ARG A 27 -17.95 28.60 47.13
N ARG A 28 -16.70 28.62 46.65
CA ARG A 28 -16.33 27.98 45.37
C ARG A 28 -16.54 26.47 45.38
N LEU A 29 -16.15 25.79 46.47
CA LEU A 29 -16.37 24.35 46.62
C LEU A 29 -17.87 24.00 46.70
N ILE A 30 -18.68 24.81 47.36
CA ILE A 30 -20.14 24.64 47.37
C ILE A 30 -20.71 24.83 45.96
N ILE A 31 -20.27 25.83 45.21
CA ILE A 31 -20.71 26.04 43.82
C ILE A 31 -20.33 24.84 42.94
N ILE A 32 -19.09 24.34 43.04
CA ILE A 32 -18.63 23.18 42.27
C ILE A 32 -19.43 21.93 42.65
N ALA A 33 -19.69 21.71 43.94
CA ALA A 33 -20.50 20.58 44.41
C ALA A 33 -21.95 20.65 43.91
N VAL A 34 -22.58 21.83 43.98
CA VAL A 34 -23.94 22.04 43.47
C VAL A 34 -23.98 21.88 41.95
N SER A 35 -23.00 22.42 41.21
CA SER A 35 -22.90 22.23 39.75
C SER A 35 -22.68 20.77 39.37
N ALA A 36 -21.89 20.01 40.13
CA ALA A 36 -21.70 18.57 39.91
C ALA A 36 -22.99 17.78 40.16
N VAL A 37 -23.74 18.10 41.22
CA VAL A 37 -25.04 17.47 41.51
C VAL A 37 -26.06 17.79 40.41
N VAL A 38 -26.10 19.04 39.92
CA VAL A 38 -26.97 19.43 38.80
C VAL A 38 -26.56 18.71 37.51
N LEU A 39 -25.27 18.59 37.21
CA LEU A 39 -24.78 17.85 36.04
C LEU A 39 -25.19 16.38 36.12
N VAL A 40 -25.02 15.75 37.29
CA VAL A 40 -25.44 14.35 37.53
C VAL A 40 -26.96 14.23 37.39
N ALA A 41 -27.75 15.17 37.90
CA ALA A 41 -29.21 15.17 37.72
C ALA A 41 -29.63 15.36 36.26
N VAL A 42 -28.91 16.16 35.46
CA VAL A 42 -29.15 16.32 34.03
C VAL A 42 -28.76 15.05 33.26
N ILE A 43 -27.65 14.39 33.63
CA ILE A 43 -27.26 13.10 33.04
C ILE A 43 -28.29 12.03 33.38
N PHE A 44 -28.72 11.92 34.65
CA PHE A 44 -29.80 11.01 35.04
C PHE A 44 -31.12 11.36 34.37
N GLY A 45 -31.45 12.65 34.19
CA GLY A 45 -32.61 13.11 33.45
C GLY A 45 -32.57 12.76 31.96
N ALA A 46 -31.39 12.87 31.32
CA ALA A 46 -31.18 12.50 29.93
C ALA A 46 -31.17 10.98 29.73
N VAL A 47 -30.58 10.22 30.66
CA VAL A 47 -30.57 8.75 30.65
C VAL A 47 -31.96 8.21 30.96
N ALA A 48 -32.66 8.73 31.97
CA ALA A 48 -34.05 8.37 32.25
C ALA A 48 -34.98 8.81 31.10
N GLY A 49 -34.75 9.98 30.51
CA GLY A 49 -35.48 10.47 29.35
C GLY A 49 -35.30 9.58 28.12
N THR A 50 -34.08 9.12 27.84
CA THR A 50 -33.80 8.18 26.74
C THR A 50 -34.31 6.77 27.03
N VAL A 51 -34.24 6.29 28.28
CA VAL A 51 -34.79 4.99 28.69
C VAL A 51 -36.32 5.01 28.66
N ILE A 52 -36.97 6.09 29.11
CA ILE A 52 -38.44 6.25 29.04
C ILE A 52 -38.89 6.49 27.60
N HIS A 53 -38.14 7.23 26.77
CA HIS A 53 -38.44 7.35 25.34
C HIS A 53 -38.29 6.00 24.62
N LYS A 54 -37.30 5.19 25.00
CA LYS A 54 -37.10 3.82 24.51
C LYS A 54 -38.18 2.84 24.99
N ASN A 55 -38.73 3.05 26.20
CA ASN A 55 -39.79 2.18 26.75
C ASN A 55 -41.22 2.61 26.36
N LYS A 56 -41.44 3.89 26.04
CA LYS A 56 -42.74 4.41 25.57
C LYS A 56 -42.95 4.19 24.07
N ASN A 57 -41.88 3.99 23.29
CA ASN A 57 -41.96 3.48 21.91
C ASN A 57 -42.18 1.97 21.81
N ASN A 58 -42.18 1.23 22.94
CA ASN A 58 -42.43 -0.21 22.95
C ASN A 58 -43.88 -0.60 23.26
N ASN A 59 -44.82 0.36 23.34
CA ASN A 59 -46.23 0.09 23.64
C ASN A 59 -47.22 0.77 22.70
N THR A 60 -46.78 1.11 21.48
CA THR A 60 -47.66 1.19 20.32
C THR A 60 -47.45 -0.07 19.51
N ASN A 61 -48.55 -0.79 19.24
CA ASN A 61 -48.61 -1.90 18.28
C ASN A 61 -48.38 -1.40 16.85
N ASN A 62 -47.21 -0.82 16.59
CA ASN A 62 -46.60 -0.83 15.27
C ASN A 62 -45.50 -1.87 15.39
N ALA A 63 -45.72 -3.04 14.81
CA ALA A 63 -44.59 -3.88 14.41
C ALA A 63 -43.54 -2.97 13.77
N PRO A 64 -42.23 -3.12 14.05
CA PRO A 64 -41.26 -2.49 13.19
C PRO A 64 -41.58 -3.05 11.80
N ASN A 65 -42.05 -2.20 10.89
CA ASN A 65 -42.01 -2.53 9.49
C ASN A 65 -40.53 -2.77 9.19
N ASN A 66 -40.12 -4.03 9.24
CA ASN A 66 -38.92 -4.56 8.59
C ASN A 66 -39.14 -4.48 7.07
N ASP A 67 -39.52 -3.30 6.57
CA ASP A 67 -39.47 -3.01 5.16
C ASP A 67 -37.98 -2.87 4.85
N SER A 68 -37.39 -3.98 4.38
CA SER A 68 -36.05 -3.95 3.79
C SER A 68 -35.96 -2.74 2.86
N PRO A 69 -34.88 -1.93 2.90
CA PRO A 69 -34.80 -0.72 2.10
C PRO A 69 -35.10 -1.06 0.64
N SER A 70 -35.92 -0.22 0.00
CA SER A 70 -36.18 -0.38 -1.44
C SER A 70 -34.85 -0.43 -2.17
N LEU A 71 -34.75 -1.26 -3.22
CA LEU A 71 -33.52 -1.46 -3.98
C LEU A 71 -32.84 -0.13 -4.37
N SER A 72 -33.62 0.86 -4.80
CA SER A 72 -33.13 2.19 -5.17
C SER A 72 -32.56 2.97 -3.97
N SER A 73 -33.20 2.91 -2.81
CA SER A 73 -32.72 3.58 -1.59
C SER A 73 -31.45 2.92 -1.05
N GLY A 74 -31.39 1.58 -1.10
CA GLY A 74 -30.20 0.83 -0.71
C GLY A 74 -29.00 1.11 -1.63
N ILE A 75 -29.20 1.12 -2.95
CA ILE A 75 -28.14 1.50 -3.92
C ILE A 75 -27.66 2.92 -3.64
N ARG A 76 -28.56 3.88 -3.38
CA ARG A 76 -28.18 5.26 -3.06
C ARG A 76 -27.35 5.36 -1.78
N ALA A 77 -27.70 4.60 -0.75
CA ALA A 77 -26.95 4.54 0.50
C ALA A 77 -25.51 4.03 0.27
N ILE A 78 -25.35 2.93 -0.46
CA ILE A 78 -24.03 2.39 -0.83
C ILE A 78 -23.23 3.41 -1.67
N CYS A 79 -23.83 3.95 -2.72
CA CYS A 79 -23.15 4.86 -3.63
C CYS A 79 -22.72 6.18 -2.96
N SER A 80 -23.42 6.62 -1.91
CA SER A 80 -23.04 7.81 -1.15
C SER A 80 -21.66 7.74 -0.48
N LYS A 81 -21.10 6.53 -0.33
CA LYS A 81 -19.76 6.29 0.23
C LYS A 81 -18.67 6.14 -0.82
N THR A 82 -19.00 6.28 -2.10
CA THR A 82 -18.06 6.16 -3.22
C THR A 82 -17.50 7.51 -3.63
N LEU A 83 -16.36 7.51 -4.33
CA LEU A 83 -15.78 8.74 -4.90
C LEU A 83 -16.65 9.30 -6.04
N TYR A 84 -17.40 8.44 -6.74
CA TYR A 84 -18.25 8.78 -7.88
C TYR A 84 -19.71 8.35 -7.66
N PRO A 85 -20.45 9.00 -6.74
CA PRO A 85 -21.79 8.58 -6.33
C PRO A 85 -22.81 8.54 -7.48
N ASP A 86 -22.79 9.52 -8.39
CA ASP A 86 -23.72 9.57 -9.53
C ASP A 86 -23.42 8.47 -10.56
N SER A 87 -22.14 8.23 -10.83
CA SER A 87 -21.66 7.16 -11.71
C SER A 87 -22.00 5.77 -11.13
N CYS A 88 -21.82 5.61 -9.81
CA CYS A 88 -22.22 4.41 -9.07
C CYS A 88 -23.73 4.15 -9.18
N PHE A 89 -24.55 5.17 -8.91
CA PHE A 89 -26.01 5.01 -8.91
C PHE A 89 -26.55 4.72 -10.31
N SER A 90 -26.11 5.49 -11.31
CA SER A 90 -26.58 5.34 -12.70
C SER A 90 -26.20 3.97 -13.28
N SER A 91 -24.98 3.50 -13.04
CA SER A 91 -24.52 2.19 -13.53
C SER A 91 -25.27 1.03 -12.86
N LEU A 92 -25.41 1.03 -11.53
CA LEU A 92 -26.09 -0.06 -10.80
C LEU A 92 -27.60 -0.10 -11.04
N SER A 93 -28.26 1.06 -11.14
CA SER A 93 -29.71 1.13 -11.38
C SER A 93 -30.14 0.72 -12.79
N SER A 94 -29.21 0.73 -13.75
CA SER A 94 -29.47 0.34 -15.14
C SER A 94 -29.60 -1.18 -15.34
N VAL A 95 -29.19 -1.97 -14.36
CA VAL A 95 -29.18 -3.44 -14.46
C VAL A 95 -30.38 -4.06 -13.75
N LYS A 96 -31.06 -4.98 -14.43
CA LYS A 96 -32.16 -5.75 -13.84
C LYS A 96 -31.63 -6.75 -12.82
N THR A 97 -31.94 -6.55 -11.54
CA THR A 97 -31.67 -7.53 -10.49
C THR A 97 -32.70 -8.67 -10.52
N LYS A 98 -32.31 -9.87 -10.08
CA LYS A 98 -33.23 -11.03 -9.99
C LYS A 98 -34.28 -10.88 -8.89
N SER A 99 -34.04 -9.95 -7.96
CA SER A 99 -34.87 -9.66 -6.80
C SER A 99 -35.08 -8.14 -6.67
N ASN A 100 -36.29 -7.73 -6.27
CA ASN A 100 -36.57 -6.33 -5.90
C ASN A 100 -36.10 -5.98 -4.48
N LYS A 101 -35.53 -6.96 -3.74
CA LYS A 101 -34.95 -6.75 -2.41
C LYS A 101 -33.47 -6.37 -2.54
N PHE A 102 -33.06 -5.42 -1.71
CA PHE A 102 -31.68 -4.99 -1.61
C PHE A 102 -30.81 -6.04 -0.89
N ASP A 103 -29.71 -6.44 -1.53
CA ASP A 103 -28.68 -7.31 -0.96
C ASP A 103 -27.29 -6.68 -1.24
N PRO A 104 -26.55 -6.22 -0.21
CA PRO A 104 -25.23 -5.61 -0.38
C PRO A 104 -24.22 -6.48 -1.12
N GLU A 105 -24.27 -7.81 -0.95
CA GLU A 105 -23.35 -8.71 -1.62
C GLU A 105 -23.68 -8.88 -3.10
N GLU A 106 -24.96 -8.97 -3.46
CA GLU A 106 -25.38 -8.98 -4.87
C GLU A 106 -25.03 -7.66 -5.55
N ILE A 107 -25.25 -6.52 -4.88
CA ILE A 107 -24.87 -5.20 -5.40
C ILE A 107 -23.35 -5.10 -5.59
N PHE A 108 -22.57 -5.62 -4.65
CA PHE A 108 -21.12 -5.64 -4.80
C PHE A 108 -20.67 -6.50 -5.99
N LYS A 109 -21.19 -7.72 -6.13
CA LYS A 109 -20.88 -8.60 -7.28
C LYS A 109 -21.25 -7.93 -8.61
N LEU A 110 -22.41 -7.30 -8.65
CA LEU A 110 -22.86 -6.54 -9.82
C LEU A 110 -21.92 -5.36 -10.14
N SER A 111 -21.43 -4.64 -9.13
CA SER A 111 -20.47 -3.54 -9.35
C SER A 111 -19.18 -4.03 -10.01
N LEU A 112 -18.66 -5.20 -9.60
CA LEU A 112 -17.49 -5.82 -10.21
C LEU A 112 -17.74 -6.21 -11.67
N GLU A 113 -18.90 -6.84 -11.96
CA GLU A 113 -19.27 -7.25 -13.32
C GLU A 113 -19.41 -6.03 -14.26
N ILE A 114 -19.95 -4.91 -13.76
CA ILE A 114 -20.04 -3.66 -14.52
C ILE A 114 -18.64 -3.12 -14.84
N ALA A 115 -17.74 -3.06 -13.85
CA ALA A 115 -16.38 -2.58 -14.03
C ALA A 115 -15.60 -3.46 -15.03
N GLN A 116 -15.66 -4.77 -14.87
CA GLN A 116 -15.04 -5.75 -15.77
C GLN A 116 -15.56 -5.61 -17.20
N LYS A 117 -16.89 -5.50 -17.37
CA LYS A 117 -17.51 -5.38 -18.70
C LYS A 117 -17.09 -4.10 -19.39
N GLU A 118 -17.02 -2.98 -18.67
CA GLU A 118 -16.61 -1.70 -19.25
C GLU A 118 -15.15 -1.72 -19.68
N LEU A 119 -14.24 -2.23 -18.85
CA LEU A 119 -12.83 -2.34 -19.20
C LEU A 119 -12.61 -3.31 -20.37
N SER A 120 -13.35 -4.41 -20.41
CA SER A 120 -13.27 -5.40 -21.49
C SER A 120 -13.63 -4.79 -22.86
N LYS A 121 -14.63 -3.89 -22.92
CA LYS A 121 -15.00 -3.19 -24.16
C LYS A 121 -13.86 -2.34 -24.74
N ILE A 122 -13.08 -1.71 -23.87
CA ILE A 122 -12.01 -0.79 -24.26
C ILE A 122 -10.63 -1.44 -24.31
N SER A 123 -10.51 -2.72 -23.97
CA SER A 123 -9.24 -3.47 -23.95
C SER A 123 -8.45 -3.42 -25.26
N SER A 124 -9.14 -3.30 -26.41
CA SER A 124 -8.55 -3.21 -27.75
C SER A 124 -8.20 -1.79 -28.21
N ILE A 125 -8.54 -0.74 -27.43
CA ILE A 125 -8.28 0.65 -27.80
C ILE A 125 -6.78 0.95 -27.96
N PRO A 126 -5.87 0.45 -27.10
CA PRO A 126 -4.44 0.65 -27.30
C PRO A 126 -3.94 0.14 -28.67
N ASP A 127 -4.40 -1.05 -29.12
CA ASP A 127 -4.06 -1.60 -30.44
C ASP A 127 -4.54 -0.66 -31.57
N LYS A 128 -5.80 -0.22 -31.51
CA LYS A 128 -6.37 0.73 -32.50
C LYS A 128 -5.65 2.09 -32.54
N LEU A 129 -5.10 2.53 -31.42
CA LEU A 129 -4.30 3.74 -31.35
C LEU A 129 -2.91 3.52 -31.96
N MET A 130 -2.27 2.38 -31.66
CA MET A 130 -0.95 2.03 -32.21
C MET A 130 -0.95 1.99 -33.74
N ASP A 131 -2.05 1.55 -34.37
CA ASP A 131 -2.20 1.50 -35.83
C ASP A 131 -2.22 2.90 -36.47
N ARG A 132 -2.67 3.93 -35.74
CA ARG A 132 -2.81 5.31 -36.24
C ARG A 132 -1.61 6.20 -35.95
N ILE A 133 -0.72 5.78 -35.05
CA ILE A 133 0.38 6.59 -34.55
C ILE A 133 1.67 6.18 -35.27
N ASN A 134 2.58 7.12 -35.53
CA ASN A 134 3.91 6.82 -36.09
C ASN A 134 5.03 6.93 -35.06
N ASP A 135 4.82 7.66 -33.97
CA ASP A 135 5.81 7.83 -32.91
C ASP A 135 6.08 6.51 -32.18
N LYS A 136 7.34 6.06 -32.24
CA LYS A 136 7.78 4.79 -31.65
C LYS A 136 7.65 4.78 -30.12
N SER A 137 7.95 5.89 -29.46
CA SER A 137 7.89 6.00 -28.00
C SER A 137 6.44 5.93 -27.50
N VAL A 138 5.52 6.58 -28.22
CA VAL A 138 4.09 6.52 -27.94
C VAL A 138 3.53 5.11 -28.20
N LYS A 139 3.99 4.41 -29.25
CA LYS A 139 3.63 3.00 -29.47
C LYS A 139 4.08 2.10 -28.33
N LEU A 140 5.28 2.31 -27.79
CA LEU A 140 5.75 1.54 -26.64
C LEU A 140 4.87 1.81 -25.41
N ALA A 141 4.51 3.07 -25.14
CA ALA A 141 3.59 3.41 -24.05
C ALA A 141 2.19 2.78 -24.24
N LEU A 142 1.69 2.71 -25.48
CA LEU A 142 0.42 2.03 -25.76
C LEU A 142 0.52 0.50 -25.65
N LYS A 143 1.68 -0.07 -25.94
CA LYS A 143 1.95 -1.49 -25.67
C LYS A 143 1.93 -1.77 -24.17
N ASP A 144 2.50 -0.87 -23.36
CA ASP A 144 2.41 -0.95 -21.90
C ASP A 144 0.95 -0.84 -21.43
N CYS A 145 0.18 0.11 -21.98
CA CYS A 145 -1.26 0.24 -21.70
C CYS A 145 -2.04 -1.05 -21.98
N LYS A 146 -1.73 -1.77 -23.06
CA LYS A 146 -2.35 -3.05 -23.37
C LYS A 146 -2.09 -4.08 -22.27
N THR A 147 -0.83 -4.26 -21.86
CA THR A 147 -0.47 -5.17 -20.77
C THR A 147 -1.14 -4.76 -19.47
N LEU A 148 -1.18 -3.46 -19.15
CA LEU A 148 -1.85 -2.94 -17.96
C LEU A 148 -3.37 -3.17 -17.99
N PHE A 149 -4.02 -3.12 -19.15
CA PHE A 149 -5.45 -3.43 -19.29
C PHE A 149 -5.72 -4.92 -19.11
N GLU A 150 -4.86 -5.78 -19.65
CA GLU A 150 -4.91 -7.23 -19.44
C GLU A 150 -4.72 -7.57 -17.95
N ASP A 151 -3.74 -6.93 -17.31
CA ASP A 151 -3.47 -7.10 -15.87
C ASP A 151 -4.66 -6.65 -15.01
N ALA A 152 -5.23 -5.48 -15.28
CA ALA A 152 -6.40 -4.97 -14.56
C ALA A 152 -7.65 -5.84 -14.75
N LEU A 153 -7.86 -6.39 -15.96
CA LEU A 153 -8.94 -7.35 -16.22
C LEU A 153 -8.75 -8.63 -15.41
N ASP A 154 -7.52 -9.14 -15.32
CA ASP A 154 -7.21 -10.31 -14.50
C ASP A 154 -7.51 -10.07 -13.01
N GLU A 155 -7.20 -8.88 -12.47
CA GLU A 155 -7.54 -8.52 -11.09
C GLU A 155 -9.06 -8.45 -10.85
N LEU A 156 -9.81 -7.87 -11.80
CA LEU A 156 -11.28 -7.81 -11.75
C LEU A 156 -11.90 -9.21 -11.83
N ASN A 157 -11.44 -10.04 -12.78
CA ASN A 157 -11.91 -11.43 -12.92
C ASN A 157 -11.60 -12.27 -11.68
N THR A 158 -10.41 -12.09 -11.09
CA THR A 158 -10.01 -12.78 -9.85
C THR A 158 -10.90 -12.35 -8.68
N SER A 159 -11.21 -11.05 -8.58
CA SER A 159 -12.17 -10.52 -7.60
C SER A 159 -13.56 -11.14 -7.76
N ILE A 160 -14.09 -11.21 -8.99
CA ILE A 160 -15.38 -11.85 -9.29
C ILE A 160 -15.36 -13.33 -8.91
N ALA A 161 -14.35 -14.08 -9.36
CA ALA A 161 -14.23 -15.51 -9.07
C ALA A 161 -14.17 -15.80 -7.57
N SER A 162 -13.46 -14.96 -6.81
CA SER A 162 -13.42 -15.03 -5.35
C SER A 162 -14.82 -14.92 -4.74
N THR A 163 -15.67 -13.98 -5.21
CA THR A 163 -17.04 -13.84 -4.71
C THR A 163 -18.00 -15.01 -5.07
N GLN A 164 -17.61 -15.86 -6.02
CA GLN A 164 -18.40 -17.01 -6.50
C GLN A 164 -17.97 -18.35 -5.88
N ALA A 165 -16.71 -18.48 -5.44
CA ALA A 165 -16.14 -19.71 -4.88
C ALA A 165 -16.75 -20.18 -3.54
N SER A 166 -17.76 -19.48 -3.01
CA SER A 166 -18.61 -19.92 -1.90
C SER A 166 -19.56 -21.06 -2.35
N HIS A 167 -18.98 -22.23 -2.68
CA HIS A 167 -19.68 -23.44 -3.14
C HIS A 167 -19.94 -24.48 -2.04
N SER A 168 -19.81 -24.11 -0.76
CA SER A 168 -20.28 -24.96 0.35
C SER A 168 -21.28 -24.20 1.22
N LYS A 169 -22.57 -24.30 0.84
CA LYS A 169 -23.80 -23.98 1.61
C LYS A 169 -23.93 -22.61 2.31
N SER A 170 -22.95 -21.72 2.29
CA SER A 170 -23.06 -20.32 2.72
C SER A 170 -22.73 -19.41 1.55
N LYS A 171 -23.75 -18.69 1.05
CA LYS A 171 -23.66 -17.77 -0.09
C LYS A 171 -22.95 -16.43 0.23
N SER A 172 -22.44 -16.27 1.46
CA SER A 172 -21.95 -15.01 1.98
C SER A 172 -20.43 -14.81 1.79
N LEU A 173 -20.03 -13.55 1.68
CA LEU A 173 -18.65 -13.05 1.74
C LEU A 173 -18.14 -13.20 3.18
N THR A 174 -17.67 -14.41 3.51
CA THR A 174 -17.62 -14.90 4.90
C THR A 174 -16.31 -14.64 5.65
N SER A 175 -15.26 -14.12 4.99
CA SER A 175 -13.93 -13.95 5.58
C SER A 175 -13.31 -12.58 5.33
N TRP A 176 -12.76 -11.97 6.38
CA TRP A 176 -11.99 -10.72 6.30
C TRP A 176 -10.78 -10.80 5.36
N LEU A 177 -10.13 -11.96 5.26
CA LEU A 177 -8.99 -12.15 4.35
C LEU A 177 -9.41 -12.03 2.89
N GLN A 178 -10.57 -12.60 2.55
CA GLN A 178 -11.12 -12.50 1.21
C GLN A 178 -11.42 -11.05 0.83
N ILE A 179 -11.95 -10.27 1.78
CA ILE A 179 -12.22 -8.85 1.60
C ILE A 179 -10.92 -8.07 1.36
N ASP A 180 -9.87 -8.35 2.12
CA ASP A 180 -8.58 -7.67 1.98
C ASP A 180 -7.87 -8.05 0.68
N ASP A 181 -7.99 -9.30 0.22
CA ASP A 181 -7.54 -9.72 -1.10
C ASP A 181 -8.27 -8.96 -2.22
N ILE A 182 -9.60 -8.87 -2.17
CA ILE A 182 -10.39 -8.15 -3.18
C ILE A 182 -10.06 -6.64 -3.18
N LYS A 183 -9.89 -6.01 -1.99
CA LYS A 183 -9.43 -4.62 -1.91
C LYS A 183 -8.06 -4.44 -2.55
N THR A 184 -7.15 -5.40 -2.36
CA THR A 184 -5.80 -5.39 -2.97
C THR A 184 -5.91 -5.43 -4.49
N TRP A 185 -6.63 -6.40 -5.05
CA TRP A 185 -6.78 -6.56 -6.50
C TRP A 185 -7.46 -5.36 -7.15
N LEU A 186 -8.53 -4.82 -6.55
CA LEU A 186 -9.17 -3.60 -7.06
C LEU A 186 -8.26 -2.36 -6.95
N SER A 187 -7.43 -2.27 -5.90
CA SER A 187 -6.43 -1.20 -5.79
C SER A 187 -5.37 -1.31 -6.88
N SER A 188 -4.95 -2.53 -7.21
CA SER A 188 -4.00 -2.83 -8.30
C SER A 188 -4.59 -2.54 -9.67
N ALA A 189 -5.84 -2.93 -9.93
CA ALA A 189 -6.53 -2.61 -11.18
C ALA A 189 -6.56 -1.08 -11.43
N LEU A 190 -6.92 -0.28 -10.42
CA LEU A 190 -6.85 1.19 -10.52
C LEU A 190 -5.44 1.71 -10.77
N THR A 191 -4.43 1.08 -10.15
CA THR A 191 -3.02 1.41 -10.36
C THR A 191 -2.60 1.15 -11.80
N ASP A 192 -3.05 0.05 -12.39
CA ASP A 192 -2.72 -0.31 -13.77
C ASP A 192 -3.31 0.68 -14.77
N LEU A 193 -4.60 1.04 -14.60
CA LEU A 193 -5.27 2.05 -15.44
C LEU A 193 -4.56 3.41 -15.35
N GLU A 194 -4.14 3.82 -14.15
CA GLU A 194 -3.40 5.08 -13.97
C GLU A 194 -2.00 5.02 -14.57
N THR A 195 -1.31 3.89 -14.43
CA THR A 195 0.04 3.71 -15.00
C THR A 195 0.04 3.85 -16.51
N CYS A 196 -1.02 3.41 -17.20
CA CYS A 196 -1.19 3.62 -18.64
C CYS A 196 -1.23 5.12 -18.98
N LEU A 197 -1.98 5.90 -18.20
CA LEU A 197 -2.07 7.35 -18.38
C LEU A 197 -0.74 8.05 -18.10
N ASP A 198 0.00 7.59 -17.09
CA ASP A 198 1.32 8.12 -16.75
C ASP A 198 2.34 7.86 -17.87
N GLY A 199 2.39 6.63 -18.38
CA GLY A 199 3.27 6.29 -19.49
C GLY A 199 3.02 7.14 -20.74
N LEU A 200 1.75 7.45 -21.05
CA LEU A 200 1.39 8.35 -22.16
C LEU A 200 1.74 9.81 -21.87
N ALA A 201 1.59 10.27 -20.62
CA ALA A 201 1.96 11.62 -20.22
C ALA A 201 3.48 11.85 -20.33
N GLU A 202 4.28 10.85 -19.99
CA GLU A 202 5.75 10.89 -20.11
C GLU A 202 6.25 11.06 -21.56
N GLN A 203 5.47 10.61 -22.55
CA GLN A 203 5.80 10.75 -23.98
C GLN A 203 5.36 12.08 -24.58
N ASN A 204 4.83 13.03 -23.79
CA ASN A 204 4.34 14.32 -24.26
C ASN A 204 3.26 14.25 -25.36
N SER A 205 2.52 13.14 -25.45
CA SER A 205 1.47 12.95 -26.46
C SER A 205 0.10 13.37 -25.91
N SER A 206 -0.13 14.68 -25.83
CA SER A 206 -1.32 15.27 -25.19
C SER A 206 -2.65 14.80 -25.81
N ASN A 207 -2.71 14.67 -27.13
CA ASN A 207 -3.92 14.23 -27.84
C ASN A 207 -4.27 12.77 -27.52
N VAL A 208 -3.29 11.87 -27.59
CA VAL A 208 -3.49 10.44 -27.28
C VAL A 208 -3.82 10.25 -25.82
N LEU A 209 -3.17 11.01 -24.93
CA LEU A 209 -3.48 11.03 -23.51
C LEU A 209 -4.92 11.46 -23.25
N LEU A 210 -5.41 12.52 -23.89
CA LEU A 210 -6.78 13.01 -23.72
C LEU A 210 -7.82 12.01 -24.25
N GLU A 211 -7.56 11.40 -25.40
CA GLU A 211 -8.40 10.33 -25.96
C GLU A 211 -8.44 9.13 -25.00
N MET A 212 -7.29 8.67 -24.50
CA MET A 212 -7.20 7.56 -23.57
C MET A 212 -7.91 7.84 -22.24
N LYS A 213 -7.75 9.05 -21.68
CA LYS A 213 -8.49 9.49 -20.47
C LYS A 213 -10.00 9.41 -20.67
N THR A 214 -10.48 9.77 -21.85
CA THR A 214 -11.91 9.72 -22.19
C THR A 214 -12.41 8.28 -22.21
N TRP A 215 -11.66 7.37 -22.84
CA TRP A 215 -11.99 5.94 -22.85
C TRP A 215 -11.94 5.30 -21.46
N LEU A 216 -10.94 5.64 -20.64
CA LEU A 216 -10.72 5.06 -19.32
C LEU A 216 -11.66 5.59 -18.23
N ARG A 217 -12.36 6.70 -18.47
CA ARG A 217 -13.17 7.38 -17.44
C ARG A 217 -14.13 6.42 -16.73
N ASN A 218 -15.02 5.77 -17.47
CA ASN A 218 -16.01 4.87 -16.88
C ASN A 218 -15.37 3.67 -16.19
N SER A 219 -14.36 3.05 -16.82
CA SER A 219 -13.66 1.90 -16.24
C SER A 219 -12.99 2.24 -14.90
N THR A 220 -12.39 3.43 -14.82
CA THR A 220 -11.77 3.95 -13.59
C THR A 220 -12.83 4.24 -12.52
N GLU A 221 -13.90 4.96 -12.88
CA GLU A 221 -14.98 5.30 -11.95
C GLU A 221 -15.68 4.05 -11.41
N TYR A 222 -16.00 3.06 -12.26
CA TYR A 222 -16.68 1.82 -11.85
C TYR A 222 -15.80 0.92 -10.98
N THR A 223 -14.50 0.85 -11.27
CA THR A 223 -13.55 0.10 -10.42
C THR A 223 -13.38 0.78 -9.07
N SER A 224 -13.27 2.11 -9.03
CA SER A 224 -13.24 2.93 -7.80
C SER A 224 -14.51 2.73 -6.96
N ASN A 225 -15.68 2.75 -7.60
CA ASN A 225 -16.94 2.50 -6.92
C ASN A 225 -16.95 1.09 -6.31
N SER A 226 -16.56 0.06 -7.06
CA SER A 226 -16.48 -1.31 -6.55
C SER A 226 -15.56 -1.43 -5.32
N LEU A 227 -14.41 -0.74 -5.35
CA LEU A 227 -13.46 -0.69 -4.24
C LEU A 227 -14.05 -0.01 -3.00
N ALA A 228 -14.74 1.11 -3.18
CA ALA A 228 -15.42 1.80 -2.09
C ALA A 228 -16.56 0.95 -1.50
N ILE A 229 -17.30 0.21 -2.33
CA ILE A 229 -18.37 -0.69 -1.87
C ILE A 229 -17.80 -1.80 -0.98
N VAL A 230 -16.79 -2.55 -1.44
CA VAL A 230 -16.19 -3.64 -0.64
C VAL A 230 -15.52 -3.14 0.63
N ARG A 231 -14.99 -1.91 0.62
CA ARG A 231 -14.39 -1.29 1.81
C ARG A 231 -15.42 -1.03 2.92
N ASN A 232 -16.65 -0.69 2.55
CA ASN A 232 -17.73 -0.38 3.47
C ASN A 232 -18.67 -1.57 3.71
N ILE A 233 -18.52 -2.68 2.96
CA ILE A 233 -19.46 -3.81 2.99
C ILE A 233 -19.59 -4.42 4.39
N VAL A 234 -18.51 -4.50 5.18
CA VAL A 234 -18.60 -5.09 6.52
C VAL A 234 -19.39 -4.21 7.48
N GLY A 235 -19.23 -2.88 7.41
CA GLY A 235 -20.05 -1.97 8.22
C GLY A 235 -21.53 -2.09 7.85
N LEU A 236 -21.83 -2.22 6.55
CA LEU A 236 -23.20 -2.44 6.06
C LEU A 236 -23.77 -3.80 6.47
N LEU A 237 -22.97 -4.87 6.43
CA LEU A 237 -23.39 -6.21 6.85
C LEU A 237 -23.67 -6.25 8.36
N ASP A 238 -22.86 -5.56 9.17
CA ASP A 238 -23.07 -5.42 10.62
C ASP A 238 -24.36 -4.63 10.93
N GLU A 239 -24.58 -3.50 10.24
CA GLU A 239 -25.83 -2.72 10.33
C GLU A 239 -27.09 -3.54 9.95
N LEU A 240 -26.94 -4.51 9.04
CA LEU A 240 -28.02 -5.39 8.57
C LEU A 240 -28.11 -6.72 9.34
N GLY A 241 -27.29 -6.92 10.38
CA GLY A 241 -27.32 -8.11 11.23
C GLY A 241 -26.80 -9.41 10.57
N VAL A 242 -25.98 -9.30 9.52
CA VAL A 242 -25.36 -10.45 8.85
C VAL A 242 -24.02 -10.79 9.53
N PRO A 243 -23.86 -11.99 10.13
CA PRO A 243 -22.66 -12.33 10.87
C PRO A 243 -21.43 -12.50 9.95
N VAL A 244 -20.41 -11.66 10.14
CA VAL A 244 -19.09 -11.80 9.49
C VAL A 244 -18.12 -12.49 10.44
N HIS A 245 -17.63 -13.67 10.06
CA HIS A 245 -16.72 -14.42 10.93
C HIS A 245 -15.31 -13.84 10.88
N ARG A 246 -14.87 -13.26 12.00
CA ARG A 246 -13.44 -13.03 12.26
C ARG A 246 -12.83 -14.37 12.65
N LYS A 247 -12.03 -14.98 11.77
CA LYS A 247 -11.19 -16.11 12.20
C LYS A 247 -10.21 -15.61 13.25
N LEU A 248 -10.49 -15.92 14.51
CA LEU A 248 -9.52 -15.87 15.59
C LEU A 248 -8.54 -17.02 15.34
N LEU A 249 -7.34 -16.69 14.88
CA LEU A 249 -6.24 -17.65 14.85
C LEU A 249 -5.90 -17.99 16.31
N SER A 250 -6.27 -19.20 16.74
CA SER A 250 -5.55 -19.83 17.83
C SER A 250 -4.11 -20.01 17.37
N ALA A 251 -3.17 -19.81 18.28
CA ALA A 251 -1.76 -20.13 18.06
C ALA A 251 -1.61 -21.66 17.97
N ALA A 252 -2.10 -22.26 16.88
CA ALA A 252 -1.72 -23.61 16.51
C ALA A 252 -0.34 -23.50 15.87
N VAL A 253 0.67 -23.93 16.63
CA VAL A 253 2.01 -24.21 16.12
C VAL A 253 1.86 -25.39 15.16
N GLY A 254 1.49 -25.11 13.91
CA GLY A 254 1.23 -26.11 12.88
C GLY A 254 0.95 -25.46 11.53
N TYR A 255 1.58 -25.99 10.48
CA TYR A 255 1.42 -25.51 9.11
C TYR A 255 -0.01 -25.76 8.58
N PRO A 256 -0.66 -24.79 7.92
CA PRO A 256 -1.97 -24.97 7.29
C PRO A 256 -2.03 -26.17 6.33
N ASP A 257 -3.22 -26.71 6.09
CA ASP A 257 -3.42 -27.91 5.24
C ASP A 257 -2.97 -27.73 3.78
N TRP A 258 -2.91 -26.48 3.31
CA TRP A 258 -2.44 -26.14 1.96
C TRP A 258 -0.91 -25.99 1.89
N VAL A 259 -0.20 -25.89 3.03
CA VAL A 259 1.27 -25.95 3.08
C VAL A 259 1.68 -27.41 3.06
N ASN A 260 2.04 -27.88 1.86
CA ASN A 260 2.41 -29.27 1.65
C ASN A 260 3.75 -29.62 2.33
N SER A 261 4.01 -30.92 2.48
CA SER A 261 5.19 -31.45 3.17
C SER A 261 6.55 -31.05 2.56
N ARG A 262 6.60 -30.67 1.27
CA ARG A 262 7.82 -30.18 0.62
C ARG A 262 8.13 -28.75 1.05
N ASP A 263 7.11 -27.89 1.10
CA ASP A 263 7.26 -26.54 1.66
C ASP A 263 7.62 -26.60 3.15
N ARG A 264 7.04 -27.52 3.93
CA ARG A 264 7.46 -27.78 5.32
C ARG A 264 8.94 -28.12 5.46
N ARG A 265 9.51 -28.91 4.54
CA ARG A 265 10.95 -29.24 4.53
C ARG A 265 11.83 -28.07 4.11
N LEU A 266 11.34 -27.15 3.27
CA LEU A 266 12.02 -25.88 3.03
C LEU A 266 12.04 -25.02 4.30
N LEU A 267 11.01 -25.16 5.16
CA LEU A 267 10.82 -24.40 6.40
C LEU A 267 11.58 -24.94 7.62
N ASP A 268 12.05 -26.19 7.60
CA ASP A 268 12.47 -26.87 8.84
C ASP A 268 13.98 -26.84 9.18
N GLN A 269 14.91 -26.40 8.32
CA GLN A 269 16.34 -26.60 8.64
C GLN A 269 17.33 -25.51 8.19
N ASN A 270 18.26 -25.22 9.10
CA ASN A 270 19.61 -24.71 8.89
C ASN A 270 20.14 -25.00 7.48
N THR A 271 20.46 -23.93 6.75
CA THR A 271 21.39 -23.78 5.62
C THR A 271 22.17 -25.01 5.13
N ASN A 272 21.49 -26.07 4.70
CA ASN A 272 22.06 -27.15 3.90
C ASN A 272 21.05 -27.59 2.81
N ALA A 273 21.19 -26.89 1.68
CA ALA A 273 20.67 -27.16 0.33
C ALA A 273 19.14 -27.31 0.15
N ILE A 274 18.46 -26.18 -0.06
CA ILE A 274 17.25 -26.17 -0.89
C ILE A 274 17.65 -26.73 -2.27
N LYS A 275 17.22 -27.96 -2.60
CA LYS A 275 17.49 -28.54 -3.91
C LYS A 275 16.75 -27.72 -4.98
N PRO A 276 17.47 -27.07 -5.92
CA PRO A 276 16.82 -26.30 -6.97
C PRO A 276 16.17 -27.24 -8.00
N ASP A 277 15.03 -26.82 -8.54
CA ASP A 277 14.41 -27.49 -9.69
C ASP A 277 15.14 -27.08 -10.99
N LEU A 278 15.58 -25.81 -11.07
CA LEU A 278 16.36 -25.25 -12.18
C LEU A 278 17.63 -24.57 -11.66
N THR A 279 18.74 -24.71 -12.37
CA THR A 279 20.00 -24.01 -12.06
C THR A 279 20.44 -23.19 -13.25
N VAL A 280 20.67 -21.91 -13.05
CA VAL A 280 21.19 -20.99 -14.07
C VAL A 280 22.68 -20.77 -13.80
N ALA A 281 23.53 -21.04 -14.80
CA ALA A 281 24.96 -20.79 -14.70
C ALA A 281 25.57 -20.38 -16.04
N LYS A 282 26.25 -19.24 -16.08
CA LYS A 282 26.88 -18.72 -17.32
C LYS A 282 28.00 -19.62 -17.85
N ASP A 283 28.66 -20.35 -16.95
CA ASP A 283 29.75 -21.29 -17.26
C ASP A 283 29.26 -22.62 -17.88
N GLY A 284 27.95 -22.81 -18.01
CA GLY A 284 27.35 -24.03 -18.57
C GLY A 284 27.23 -25.19 -17.58
N THR A 285 27.53 -24.99 -16.30
CA THR A 285 27.39 -26.03 -15.24
C THR A 285 25.97 -26.13 -14.67
N GLY A 286 25.04 -25.30 -15.15
CA GLY A 286 23.62 -25.29 -14.78
C GLY A 286 22.75 -25.95 -15.86
N THR A 287 21.45 -26.05 -15.59
CA THR A 287 20.46 -26.50 -16.58
C THR A 287 20.18 -25.45 -17.65
N HIS A 288 20.38 -24.17 -17.34
CA HIS A 288 20.19 -23.04 -18.25
C HIS A 288 21.38 -22.08 -18.15
N ARG A 289 21.62 -21.31 -19.22
CA ARG A 289 22.68 -20.28 -19.25
C ARG A 289 22.17 -18.89 -18.91
N THR A 290 20.90 -18.62 -19.20
CA THR A 290 20.23 -17.33 -18.98
C THR A 290 19.11 -17.50 -17.96
N ILE A 291 18.73 -16.40 -17.30
CA ILE A 291 17.63 -16.42 -16.35
C ILE A 291 16.29 -16.54 -17.09
N GLN A 292 16.13 -15.82 -18.21
CA GLN A 292 14.89 -15.86 -18.97
C GLN A 292 14.57 -17.27 -19.51
N ASP A 293 15.57 -18.03 -19.96
CA ASP A 293 15.33 -19.40 -20.43
C ASP A 293 14.84 -20.32 -19.30
N ALA A 294 15.38 -20.16 -18.09
CA ALA A 294 14.91 -20.90 -16.93
C ALA A 294 13.46 -20.53 -16.57
N ILE A 295 13.10 -19.24 -16.64
CA ILE A 295 11.71 -18.78 -16.44
C ILE A 295 10.78 -19.39 -17.49
N ASN A 296 11.18 -19.41 -18.76
CA ASN A 296 10.38 -19.97 -19.85
C ASN A 296 10.12 -21.48 -19.68
N ALA A 297 10.99 -22.19 -18.95
CA ALA A 297 10.83 -23.61 -18.61
C ALA A 297 9.91 -23.87 -17.41
N VAL A 298 9.52 -22.84 -16.65
CA VAL A 298 8.62 -22.98 -15.50
C VAL A 298 7.20 -23.29 -15.97
N VAL A 299 6.57 -24.27 -15.33
CA VAL A 299 5.15 -24.59 -15.58
C VAL A 299 4.28 -23.40 -15.15
N LYS A 300 3.49 -22.88 -16.10
CA LYS A 300 2.57 -21.76 -15.85
C LYS A 300 1.45 -22.13 -14.87
N LYS A 301 1.04 -21.16 -14.06
CA LYS A 301 -0.02 -21.22 -13.04
C LYS A 301 0.15 -22.41 -12.09
N ASN A 302 1.39 -22.75 -11.78
CA ASN A 302 1.72 -23.83 -10.86
C ASN A 302 1.46 -23.41 -9.41
N ASN A 303 0.61 -24.16 -8.71
CA ASN A 303 0.36 -23.94 -7.28
C ASN A 303 1.54 -24.42 -6.40
N MET A 304 2.43 -25.26 -6.95
CA MET A 304 3.66 -25.66 -6.27
C MET A 304 4.78 -24.66 -6.53
N ARG A 305 5.62 -24.43 -5.52
CA ARG A 305 6.78 -23.56 -5.63
C ARG A 305 7.84 -24.17 -6.56
N THR A 306 8.29 -23.39 -7.54
CA THR A 306 9.42 -23.75 -8.41
C THR A 306 10.67 -23.03 -7.92
N VAL A 307 11.73 -23.78 -7.62
CA VAL A 307 12.97 -23.23 -7.08
C VAL A 307 14.02 -23.07 -8.18
N ILE A 308 14.51 -21.84 -8.36
CA ILE A 308 15.55 -21.49 -9.33
C ILE A 308 16.79 -21.01 -8.57
N TYR A 309 17.90 -21.71 -8.74
CA TYR A 309 19.21 -21.27 -8.25
C TYR A 309 19.96 -20.56 -9.37
N VAL A 310 20.43 -19.35 -9.12
CA VAL A 310 21.22 -18.54 -10.07
C VAL A 310 22.64 -18.38 -9.51
N LYS A 311 23.61 -19.05 -10.13
CA LYS A 311 25.01 -18.99 -9.70
C LYS A 311 25.58 -17.57 -9.82
N ALA A 312 26.69 -17.33 -9.15
CA ALA A 312 27.44 -16.10 -9.23
C ALA A 312 27.76 -15.72 -10.69
N GLY A 313 27.55 -14.45 -11.01
CA GLY A 313 27.72 -13.90 -12.33
C GLY A 313 26.90 -12.63 -12.53
N VAL A 314 27.30 -11.82 -13.51
CA VAL A 314 26.51 -10.69 -14.00
C VAL A 314 25.73 -11.14 -15.25
N TYR A 315 24.41 -11.16 -15.13
CA TYR A 315 23.46 -11.55 -16.16
C TYR A 315 22.93 -10.29 -16.83
N LEU A 316 23.40 -10.02 -18.05
CA LEU A 316 23.01 -8.85 -18.84
C LEU A 316 21.71 -9.17 -19.61
N GLU A 317 20.59 -9.08 -18.91
CA GLU A 317 19.27 -9.50 -19.39
C GLU A 317 18.19 -8.55 -18.87
N ASN A 318 17.16 -8.28 -19.69
CA ASN A 318 15.89 -7.74 -19.23
C ASN A 318 14.93 -8.92 -18.99
N VAL A 319 14.80 -9.35 -17.73
CA VAL A 319 14.03 -10.54 -17.36
C VAL A 319 12.58 -10.17 -17.08
N VAL A 320 11.64 -10.96 -17.59
CA VAL A 320 10.20 -10.79 -17.37
C VAL A 320 9.59 -12.08 -16.84
N ILE A 321 9.01 -12.00 -15.64
CA ILE A 321 8.15 -13.01 -15.02
C ILE A 321 6.70 -12.51 -15.10
N ASP A 322 5.99 -12.94 -16.14
CA ASP A 322 4.61 -12.51 -16.39
C ASP A 322 3.59 -13.07 -15.36
N LYS A 323 2.33 -12.62 -15.44
CA LYS A 323 1.24 -13.03 -14.53
C LYS A 323 0.96 -14.53 -14.54
N ALA A 324 1.39 -15.27 -15.56
CA ALA A 324 1.19 -16.71 -15.63
C ALA A 324 2.24 -17.52 -14.85
N HIS A 325 3.34 -16.92 -14.39
CA HIS A 325 4.40 -17.64 -13.68
C HIS A 325 4.29 -17.46 -12.16
N TRP A 326 3.57 -18.37 -11.50
CA TRP A 326 3.27 -18.29 -10.07
C TRP A 326 4.33 -18.99 -9.21
N ASN A 327 4.46 -18.54 -7.95
CA ASN A 327 5.19 -19.23 -6.88
C ASN A 327 6.65 -19.56 -7.22
N ILE A 328 7.37 -18.68 -7.90
CA ILE A 328 8.80 -18.87 -8.15
C ILE A 328 9.61 -18.41 -6.94
N TYR A 329 10.51 -19.26 -6.47
CA TYR A 329 11.54 -18.93 -5.48
C TYR A 329 12.90 -18.91 -6.17
N MET A 330 13.49 -17.73 -6.31
CA MET A 330 14.77 -17.52 -6.96
C MET A 330 15.82 -17.12 -5.93
N TYR A 331 16.97 -17.80 -5.90
CA TYR A 331 18.07 -17.44 -5.02
C TYR A 331 19.42 -17.41 -5.71
N GLY A 332 20.30 -16.51 -5.25
CA GLY A 332 21.66 -16.33 -5.73
C GLY A 332 22.72 -16.76 -4.72
N ASP A 333 23.99 -16.58 -5.08
CA ASP A 333 25.14 -16.87 -4.22
C ASP A 333 25.47 -15.75 -3.23
N ASP A 334 25.03 -14.53 -3.54
CA ASP A 334 25.08 -13.29 -2.74
C ASP A 334 24.56 -12.14 -3.63
N SER A 335 23.93 -11.11 -3.06
CA SER A 335 23.39 -10.00 -3.87
C SER A 335 24.45 -9.11 -4.53
N SER A 336 25.72 -9.24 -4.15
CA SER A 336 26.87 -8.63 -4.84
C SER A 336 27.51 -9.54 -5.89
N LYS A 337 27.23 -10.85 -5.87
CA LYS A 337 27.85 -11.86 -6.74
C LYS A 337 26.93 -12.32 -7.86
N THR A 338 25.64 -12.50 -7.57
CA THR A 338 24.61 -12.85 -8.54
C THR A 338 23.81 -11.60 -8.87
N VAL A 339 24.06 -11.00 -10.03
CA VAL A 339 23.48 -9.70 -10.41
C VAL A 339 22.77 -9.80 -11.75
N VAL A 340 21.50 -9.40 -11.80
CA VAL A 340 20.76 -9.14 -13.03
C VAL A 340 20.89 -7.66 -13.37
N SER A 341 21.29 -7.35 -14.59
CA SER A 341 21.59 -5.98 -15.00
C SER A 341 21.08 -5.66 -16.39
N GLY A 342 20.43 -4.50 -16.53
CA GLY A 342 20.03 -3.89 -17.79
C GLY A 342 20.44 -2.41 -17.86
N ASN A 343 20.01 -1.72 -18.90
CA ASN A 343 20.30 -0.30 -19.14
C ASN A 343 19.20 0.46 -19.90
N LEU A 344 18.00 -0.13 -20.04
CA LEU A 344 16.87 0.57 -20.66
C LEU A 344 16.50 1.81 -19.84
N ASN A 345 16.09 2.87 -20.52
CA ASN A 345 15.87 4.18 -19.91
C ASN A 345 14.92 5.06 -20.73
N LYS A 346 14.40 6.10 -20.07
CA LYS A 346 13.46 7.04 -20.67
C LYS A 346 14.05 7.90 -21.78
N ILE A 347 15.30 8.35 -21.65
CA ILE A 347 15.94 9.21 -22.66
C ILE A 347 16.04 8.53 -24.03
N GLU A 348 16.24 7.21 -24.05
CA GLU A 348 16.30 6.41 -25.28
C GLU A 348 14.92 5.93 -25.77
N GLY A 349 13.84 6.47 -25.19
CA GLY A 349 12.46 6.31 -25.66
C GLY A 349 11.73 5.09 -25.10
N THR A 350 12.27 4.41 -24.09
CA THR A 350 11.53 3.36 -23.36
C THR A 350 10.69 4.00 -22.25
N PRO A 351 9.36 3.80 -22.20
CA PRO A 351 8.53 4.30 -21.11
C PRO A 351 8.98 3.72 -19.77
N THR A 352 8.84 4.48 -18.68
CA THR A 352 9.37 4.11 -17.35
C THR A 352 8.98 2.69 -16.92
N PHE A 353 7.72 2.31 -17.15
CA PHE A 353 7.17 0.97 -16.86
C PHE A 353 7.98 -0.19 -17.47
N SER A 354 8.55 0.03 -18.65
CA SER A 354 9.30 -0.95 -19.44
C SER A 354 10.82 -0.81 -19.32
N THR A 355 11.34 0.16 -18.57
CA THR A 355 12.79 0.33 -18.36
C THR A 355 13.41 -0.70 -17.41
N ALA A 356 12.57 -1.44 -16.68
CA ALA A 356 13.01 -2.37 -15.64
C ALA A 356 13.96 -3.46 -16.17
N SER A 357 15.07 -3.66 -15.47
CA SER A 357 16.00 -4.77 -15.75
C SER A 357 15.41 -6.12 -15.32
N PHE A 358 14.57 -6.11 -14.29
CA PHE A 358 13.82 -7.28 -13.85
C PHE A 358 12.35 -6.90 -13.57
N ILE A 359 11.42 -7.57 -14.24
CA ILE A 359 9.98 -7.38 -14.10
C ILE A 359 9.37 -8.64 -13.50
N VAL A 360 8.55 -8.49 -12.47
CA VAL A 360 7.78 -9.59 -11.89
C VAL A 360 6.34 -9.22 -11.59
N THR A 361 5.39 -9.96 -12.19
CA THR A 361 3.94 -9.78 -11.98
C THR A 361 3.24 -11.06 -11.54
N GLY A 362 3.83 -12.25 -11.79
CA GLY A 362 3.30 -13.51 -11.27
C GLY A 362 3.33 -13.59 -9.74
N LYS A 363 2.20 -13.98 -9.13
CA LYS A 363 2.01 -13.96 -7.65
C LYS A 363 2.95 -14.90 -6.89
N GLY A 364 3.24 -14.56 -5.64
CA GLY A 364 3.99 -15.41 -4.70
C GLY A 364 5.48 -15.52 -5.01
N PHE A 365 6.04 -14.54 -5.72
CA PHE A 365 7.45 -14.52 -6.08
C PHE A 365 8.33 -14.27 -4.85
N VAL A 366 9.41 -15.03 -4.71
CA VAL A 366 10.43 -14.81 -3.68
C VAL A 366 11.79 -14.70 -4.35
N ALA A 367 12.51 -13.61 -4.08
CA ALA A 367 13.92 -13.46 -4.43
C ALA A 367 14.77 -13.40 -3.16
N ARG A 368 15.93 -14.06 -3.19
CA ARG A 368 16.89 -14.05 -2.09
C ARG A 368 18.32 -13.96 -2.59
N ASP A 369 19.15 -13.15 -1.93
CA ASP A 369 20.59 -13.09 -2.19
C ASP A 369 20.93 -12.77 -3.68
N ILE A 370 20.15 -11.88 -4.32
CA ILE A 370 20.32 -11.45 -5.73
C ILE A 370 20.36 -9.91 -5.81
N GLY A 371 21.22 -9.39 -6.68
CA GLY A 371 21.26 -7.97 -7.03
C GLY A 371 20.50 -7.66 -8.31
N PHE A 372 19.75 -6.56 -8.31
CA PHE A 372 19.04 -6.02 -9.46
C PHE A 372 19.61 -4.63 -9.76
N LYS A 373 20.08 -4.43 -10.99
CA LYS A 373 20.81 -3.22 -11.37
C LYS A 373 20.32 -2.63 -12.68
N ASN A 374 20.21 -1.31 -12.74
CA ASN A 374 20.11 -0.59 -14.00
C ASN A 374 21.32 0.33 -14.16
N THR A 375 22.05 0.16 -15.26
CA THR A 375 23.34 0.82 -15.53
C THR A 375 23.22 2.05 -16.43
N ALA A 376 22.01 2.52 -16.73
CA ALA A 376 21.80 3.65 -17.63
C ALA A 376 22.51 4.94 -17.18
N GLY A 377 22.61 5.18 -15.87
CA GLY A 377 23.23 6.40 -15.32
C GLY A 377 22.23 7.54 -15.08
N PRO A 378 22.60 8.56 -14.28
CA PRO A 378 21.68 9.64 -13.89
C PRO A 378 21.33 10.60 -15.04
N GLU A 379 22.13 10.65 -16.10
CA GLU A 379 21.89 11.44 -17.31
C GLU A 379 20.76 10.88 -18.17
N LYS A 380 20.35 9.63 -17.92
CA LYS A 380 19.31 8.93 -18.68
C LYS A 380 17.91 9.04 -18.06
N HIS A 381 17.78 9.79 -16.97
CA HIS A 381 16.56 9.93 -16.17
C HIS A 381 16.02 8.58 -15.70
N GLN A 382 14.71 8.33 -15.83
CA GLN A 382 14.04 7.12 -15.31
C GLN A 382 14.66 5.85 -15.91
N ALA A 383 15.16 4.97 -15.04
CA ALA A 383 15.81 3.73 -15.43
C ALA A 383 15.70 2.70 -14.30
N VAL A 384 14.65 1.88 -14.36
CA VAL A 384 14.26 0.98 -13.26
C VAL A 384 15.20 -0.24 -13.17
N ALA A 385 15.64 -0.58 -11.96
CA ALA A 385 16.38 -1.82 -11.71
C ALA A 385 15.42 -3.00 -11.56
N LEU A 386 14.40 -2.86 -10.70
CA LEU A 386 13.36 -3.86 -10.52
C LEU A 386 11.97 -3.21 -10.47
N ARG A 387 11.02 -3.82 -11.18
CA ARG A 387 9.59 -3.54 -11.07
C ARG A 387 8.86 -4.77 -10.56
N SER A 388 8.14 -4.63 -9.45
CA SER A 388 7.24 -5.66 -8.93
C SER A 388 5.80 -5.19 -8.97
N GLY A 389 4.95 -5.97 -9.64
CA GLY A 389 3.49 -5.97 -9.50
C GLY A 389 2.97 -7.30 -8.95
N SER A 390 3.85 -8.12 -8.37
CA SER A 390 3.54 -9.46 -7.87
C SER A 390 2.93 -9.39 -6.48
N ASP A 391 1.69 -9.89 -6.35
CA ASP A 391 1.05 -10.02 -5.04
C ASP A 391 1.73 -11.07 -4.18
N GLN A 392 1.89 -10.74 -2.89
CA GLN A 392 2.58 -11.56 -1.91
C GLN A 392 4.04 -11.84 -2.32
N SER A 393 4.72 -10.85 -2.90
CA SER A 393 6.13 -10.96 -3.26
C SER A 393 7.06 -10.64 -2.09
N VAL A 394 8.19 -11.37 -2.01
CA VAL A 394 9.23 -11.19 -1.00
C VAL A 394 10.60 -11.00 -1.63
N PHE A 395 11.34 -10.02 -1.13
CA PHE A 395 12.74 -9.81 -1.47
C PHE A 395 13.56 -9.83 -0.18
N TYR A 396 14.48 -10.78 -0.06
CA TYR A 396 15.26 -11.00 1.15
C TYR A 396 16.77 -10.95 0.90
N ARG A 397 17.47 -10.00 1.52
CA ARG A 397 18.90 -9.75 1.29
C ARG A 397 19.25 -9.49 -0.17
N CYS A 398 18.32 -8.86 -0.88
CA CYS A 398 18.52 -8.41 -2.25
C CYS A 398 19.17 -7.01 -2.28
N SER A 399 19.80 -6.67 -3.39
CA SER A 399 20.28 -5.31 -3.66
C SER A 399 19.56 -4.70 -4.86
N PHE A 400 19.27 -3.41 -4.80
CA PHE A 400 18.64 -2.63 -5.86
C PHE A 400 19.52 -1.41 -6.11
N ASP A 401 20.12 -1.31 -7.29
CA ASP A 401 21.13 -0.29 -7.62
C ASP A 401 20.83 0.37 -8.97
N ALA A 402 20.41 1.64 -8.93
CA ALA A 402 20.36 2.52 -10.09
C ALA A 402 20.54 3.98 -9.64
N PHE A 403 19.92 4.91 -10.37
CA PHE A 403 19.87 6.33 -10.03
C PHE A 403 18.40 6.74 -9.84
N GLN A 404 17.81 7.38 -10.85
CA GLN A 404 16.40 7.78 -10.81
C GLN A 404 15.50 6.56 -11.02
N ASP A 405 14.43 6.45 -10.23
CA ASP A 405 13.40 5.41 -10.32
C ASP A 405 13.92 3.98 -10.11
N THR A 406 14.84 3.77 -9.16
CA THR A 406 15.52 2.48 -8.96
C THR A 406 14.57 1.30 -8.73
N LEU A 407 13.65 1.41 -7.76
CA LEU A 407 12.74 0.36 -7.36
C LEU A 407 11.29 0.80 -7.57
N TYR A 408 10.64 0.16 -8.54
CA TYR A 408 9.24 0.38 -8.84
C TYR A 408 8.37 -0.67 -8.12
N ALA A 409 7.97 -0.35 -6.89
CA ALA A 409 6.96 -1.09 -6.13
C ALA A 409 5.57 -0.75 -6.70
N HIS A 410 5.29 -1.29 -7.87
CA HIS A 410 4.21 -0.86 -8.76
C HIS A 410 2.82 -1.07 -8.16
N SER A 411 2.45 -2.31 -7.84
CA SER A 411 1.10 -2.68 -7.37
C SER A 411 1.12 -3.90 -6.43
N ASN A 412 -0.05 -4.29 -5.89
CA ASN A 412 -0.25 -5.44 -4.99
C ASN A 412 0.55 -5.38 -3.66
N ARG A 413 0.56 -6.46 -2.88
CA ARG A 413 1.26 -6.54 -1.58
C ARG A 413 2.69 -7.05 -1.73
N GLN A 414 3.63 -6.36 -1.10
CA GLN A 414 5.06 -6.65 -1.24
C GLN A 414 5.81 -6.51 0.10
N PHE A 415 6.83 -7.34 0.31
CA PHE A 415 7.68 -7.29 1.49
C PHE A 415 9.17 -7.34 1.14
N TYR A 416 9.94 -6.39 1.67
CA TYR A 416 11.38 -6.29 1.46
C TYR A 416 12.07 -6.37 2.82
N ARG A 417 12.98 -7.33 3.01
CA ARG A 417 13.65 -7.59 4.28
C ARG A 417 15.16 -7.65 4.11
N ASP A 418 15.88 -6.92 4.97
CA ASP A 418 17.35 -6.90 5.01
C ASP A 418 17.99 -6.55 3.64
N CYS A 419 17.31 -5.72 2.83
CA CYS A 419 17.75 -5.35 1.49
C CYS A 419 18.62 -4.08 1.49
N PHE A 420 19.39 -3.89 0.42
CA PHE A 420 20.11 -2.65 0.12
C PHE A 420 19.45 -1.94 -1.06
N ILE A 421 19.05 -0.68 -0.90
CA ILE A 421 18.36 0.09 -1.95
C ILE A 421 19.12 1.40 -2.14
N THR A 422 19.70 1.59 -3.33
CA THR A 422 20.52 2.76 -3.67
C THR A 422 19.93 3.50 -4.87
N GLY A 423 19.80 4.82 -4.77
CA GLY A 423 19.36 5.65 -5.89
C GLY A 423 19.41 7.16 -5.60
N THR A 424 18.78 7.95 -6.47
CA THR A 424 18.80 9.43 -6.39
C THR A 424 17.39 10.04 -6.29
N VAL A 425 16.75 10.27 -7.44
CA VAL A 425 15.41 10.87 -7.55
C VAL A 425 14.38 9.75 -7.54
N ASP A 426 13.39 9.85 -6.66
CA ASP A 426 12.21 8.98 -6.58
C ASP A 426 12.54 7.48 -6.56
N PHE A 427 13.64 7.11 -5.91
CA PHE A 427 14.24 5.80 -6.15
C PHE A 427 13.48 4.63 -5.49
N ILE A 428 12.48 4.91 -4.64
CA ILE A 428 11.43 3.96 -4.23
C ILE A 428 10.07 4.58 -4.59
N PHE A 429 9.41 4.07 -5.61
CA PHE A 429 8.17 4.67 -6.11
C PHE A 429 7.13 3.64 -6.51
N GLY A 430 5.91 4.12 -6.73
CA GLY A 430 4.76 3.30 -7.14
C GLY A 430 3.60 3.33 -6.16
N ASN A 431 2.69 2.37 -6.31
CA ASN A 431 1.43 2.33 -5.58
C ASN A 431 1.11 0.93 -5.03
N ALA A 432 2.13 0.12 -4.73
CA ALA A 432 1.96 -1.10 -3.96
C ALA A 432 1.49 -0.82 -2.51
N ALA A 433 0.99 -1.85 -1.85
CA ALA A 433 0.98 -1.94 -0.38
C ALA A 433 2.30 -2.61 0.03
N VAL A 434 3.30 -1.81 0.39
CA VAL A 434 4.67 -2.30 0.58
C VAL A 434 5.22 -1.98 1.96
N VAL A 435 5.87 -2.98 2.58
CA VAL A 435 6.66 -2.80 3.79
C VAL A 435 8.14 -3.12 3.50
N PHE A 436 9.00 -2.15 3.76
CA PHE A 436 10.44 -2.32 3.86
C PHE A 436 10.80 -2.47 5.33
N GLN A 437 11.40 -3.61 5.70
CA GLN A 437 11.76 -3.90 7.08
C GLN A 437 13.24 -4.22 7.22
N SER A 438 13.92 -3.51 8.13
CA SER A 438 15.36 -3.72 8.37
C SER A 438 16.24 -3.56 7.12
N CYS A 439 15.79 -2.76 6.15
CA CYS A 439 16.55 -2.45 4.94
C CYS A 439 17.55 -1.30 5.18
N ASN A 440 18.60 -1.27 4.37
CA ASN A 440 19.52 -0.16 4.21
C ASN A 440 19.10 0.65 2.98
N ILE A 441 18.63 1.88 3.20
CA ILE A 441 18.17 2.81 2.17
C ILE A 441 19.24 3.88 2.01
N GLN A 442 19.83 3.96 0.82
CA GLN A 442 21.10 4.64 0.62
C GLN A 442 21.05 5.64 -0.55
N PRO A 443 20.63 6.91 -0.30
CA PRO A 443 20.74 7.95 -1.32
C PRO A 443 22.20 8.11 -1.75
N ARG A 444 22.44 8.27 -3.06
CA ARG A 444 23.77 8.54 -3.64
C ARG A 444 23.84 9.96 -4.21
N GLN A 445 25.02 10.41 -4.59
CA GLN A 445 25.19 11.72 -5.23
C GLN A 445 24.48 11.76 -6.60
N PRO A 446 23.52 12.67 -6.82
CA PRO A 446 22.92 12.90 -8.14
C PRO A 446 23.76 13.85 -8.99
N LEU A 447 23.29 14.17 -10.19
CA LEU A 447 23.93 15.19 -11.03
C LEU A 447 23.88 16.58 -10.38
N PRO A 448 24.76 17.52 -10.77
CA PRO A 448 24.69 18.90 -10.31
C PRO A 448 23.28 19.50 -10.52
N ASN A 449 22.83 20.30 -9.56
CA ASN A 449 21.50 20.94 -9.53
C ASN A 449 20.31 19.99 -9.39
N GLN A 450 20.52 18.70 -9.20
CA GLN A 450 19.49 17.76 -8.77
C GLN A 450 19.46 17.65 -7.23
N PHE A 451 18.40 17.02 -6.75
CA PHE A 451 18.21 16.62 -5.36
C PHE A 451 17.81 15.15 -5.30
N ASN A 452 17.85 14.55 -4.12
CA ASN A 452 17.36 13.20 -3.91
C ASN A 452 15.98 13.20 -3.26
N THR A 453 15.16 12.24 -3.65
CA THR A 453 13.88 11.91 -3.01
C THR A 453 13.83 10.41 -2.81
N ILE A 454 13.72 9.99 -1.56
CA ILE A 454 13.71 8.56 -1.23
C ILE A 454 12.42 7.92 -1.74
N THR A 455 11.26 8.54 -1.49
CA THR A 455 9.97 8.02 -1.95
C THR A 455 9.22 8.93 -2.91
N ALA A 456 8.49 8.32 -3.84
CA ALA A 456 7.45 8.97 -4.63
C ALA A 456 6.21 8.07 -4.70
N GLN A 457 5.35 8.14 -3.68
CA GLN A 457 4.20 7.24 -3.57
C GLN A 457 3.00 7.74 -4.40
N GLY A 458 2.41 6.84 -5.18
CA GLY A 458 1.46 7.14 -6.25
C GLY A 458 -0.01 6.80 -5.97
N LYS A 459 -0.49 6.87 -4.72
CA LYS A 459 -1.90 6.62 -4.43
C LYS A 459 -2.80 7.74 -4.96
N LYS A 460 -3.78 7.38 -5.78
CA LYS A 460 -4.67 8.34 -6.46
C LYS A 460 -6.12 8.28 -5.99
N ASP A 461 -6.55 7.16 -5.41
CA ASP A 461 -7.90 6.98 -4.89
C ASP A 461 -7.88 6.72 -3.38
N PRO A 462 -8.73 7.40 -2.57
CA PRO A 462 -8.73 7.24 -1.11
C PRO A 462 -9.08 5.83 -0.65
N GLY A 463 -9.87 5.09 -1.44
CA GLY A 463 -10.29 3.72 -1.20
C GLY A 463 -9.14 2.72 -1.30
N GLN A 464 -8.09 3.02 -2.09
CA GLN A 464 -6.93 2.15 -2.26
C GLN A 464 -6.27 1.83 -0.93
N VAL A 465 -5.94 0.54 -0.73
CA VAL A 465 -5.25 0.04 0.47
C VAL A 465 -3.73 -0.02 0.28
N THR A 466 -3.18 1.02 -0.35
CA THR A 466 -1.78 1.11 -0.80
C THR A 466 -1.01 2.19 -0.05
N GLY A 467 0.32 2.16 -0.16
CA GLY A 467 1.23 3.05 0.56
C GLY A 467 2.61 2.44 0.76
N ILE A 468 3.59 3.28 1.11
CA ILE A 468 4.95 2.85 1.43
C ILE A 468 5.15 2.90 2.95
N SER A 469 5.50 1.78 3.56
CA SER A 469 5.89 1.69 4.96
C SER A 469 7.38 1.34 5.09
N ILE A 470 8.15 2.23 5.71
CA ILE A 470 9.57 2.04 6.02
C ILE A 470 9.69 1.78 7.53
N HIS A 471 9.95 0.54 7.91
CA HIS A 471 9.85 0.06 9.29
C HIS A 471 11.20 -0.50 9.78
N ARG A 472 11.78 0.10 10.83
CA ARG A 472 13.08 -0.34 11.39
C ARG A 472 14.21 -0.38 10.35
N CYS A 473 14.19 0.52 9.38
CA CYS A 473 15.23 0.64 8.37
C CYS A 473 16.34 1.60 8.81
N THR A 474 17.45 1.59 8.08
CA THR A 474 18.53 2.57 8.22
C THR A 474 18.63 3.40 6.95
N ILE A 475 18.52 4.72 7.08
CA ILE A 475 18.71 5.69 5.99
C ILE A 475 20.07 6.35 6.18
N THR A 476 21.03 6.06 5.29
CA THR A 476 22.42 6.54 5.37
C THR A 476 22.96 6.84 3.97
N PRO A 477 23.82 7.85 3.76
CA PRO A 477 24.34 8.14 2.43
C PRO A 477 25.20 6.99 1.86
N ASN A 478 25.10 6.73 0.56
CA ASN A 478 26.03 5.89 -0.17
C ASN A 478 27.21 6.73 -0.69
N GLY A 479 28.29 6.79 0.09
CA GLY A 479 29.43 7.66 -0.20
C GLY A 479 29.19 9.11 0.21
N GLN A 480 29.84 10.06 -0.47
CA GLN A 480 29.61 11.49 -0.22
C GLN A 480 28.37 11.97 -0.95
N VAL A 481 27.40 12.51 -0.21
CA VAL A 481 26.17 13.12 -0.74
C VAL A 481 26.12 14.57 -0.27
N THR A 482 26.31 15.51 -1.21
CA THR A 482 26.25 16.95 -0.96
C THR A 482 24.92 17.57 -1.41
N ALA A 483 24.16 16.85 -2.24
CA ALA A 483 22.85 17.28 -2.69
C ALA A 483 21.81 17.19 -1.57
N LYS A 484 20.82 18.08 -1.62
CA LYS A 484 19.66 18.01 -0.73
C LYS A 484 18.96 16.66 -0.91
N THR A 485 18.59 16.03 0.20
CA THR A 485 17.90 14.73 0.20
C THR A 485 16.64 14.82 1.05
N TYR A 486 15.53 14.36 0.48
CA TYR A 486 14.21 14.36 1.12
C TYR A 486 13.70 12.93 1.30
N LEU A 487 12.91 12.70 2.35
CA LEU A 487 12.21 11.46 2.64
C LEU A 487 11.25 11.08 1.50
N GLY A 488 10.68 12.07 0.81
CA GLY A 488 9.91 11.83 -0.40
C GLY A 488 9.13 13.05 -0.89
N ARG A 489 8.34 12.82 -1.95
CA ARG A 489 7.42 13.80 -2.55
C ARG A 489 6.14 13.15 -3.10
N PRO A 490 5.00 13.86 -3.11
CA PRO A 490 3.70 13.27 -3.41
C PRO A 490 3.42 13.21 -4.91
N TRP A 491 3.71 12.06 -5.52
CA TRP A 491 3.43 11.85 -6.94
C TRP A 491 1.94 11.98 -7.29
N LYS A 492 1.04 11.59 -6.36
CA LYS A 492 -0.42 11.62 -6.56
C LYS A 492 -1.15 12.16 -5.33
N ASP A 493 -2.43 12.48 -5.52
CA ASP A 493 -3.22 13.28 -4.57
C ASP A 493 -3.43 12.65 -3.19
N TYR A 494 -3.32 11.33 -3.06
CA TYR A 494 -3.48 10.60 -1.80
C TYR A 494 -2.17 9.93 -1.36
N SER A 495 -1.03 10.46 -1.82
CA SER A 495 0.29 9.91 -1.54
C SER A 495 0.46 9.55 -0.06
N THR A 496 0.77 8.28 0.23
CA THR A 496 0.81 7.75 1.59
C THR A 496 2.17 7.10 1.86
N THR A 497 2.97 7.71 2.75
CA THR A 497 4.28 7.17 3.17
C THR A 497 4.43 7.30 4.69
N VAL A 498 4.83 6.22 5.35
CA VAL A 498 5.09 6.20 6.79
C VAL A 498 6.49 5.67 7.07
N ILE A 499 7.25 6.41 7.86
CA ILE A 499 8.62 6.04 8.27
C ILE A 499 8.64 5.87 9.79
N MET A 500 8.89 4.67 10.27
CA MET A 500 8.75 4.35 11.68
C MET A 500 9.83 3.43 12.23
N GLY A 501 10.22 3.65 13.48
CA GLY A 501 11.26 2.90 14.18
C GLY A 501 12.62 2.90 13.48
N SER A 502 12.85 3.84 12.55
CA SER A 502 13.98 3.82 11.64
C SER A 502 15.09 4.76 12.11
N LYS A 503 16.34 4.43 11.76
CA LYS A 503 17.49 5.32 11.99
C LYS A 503 17.69 6.19 10.75
N ILE A 504 17.63 7.50 10.91
CA ILE A 504 17.77 8.49 9.85
C ILE A 504 19.04 9.31 10.10
N ASP A 505 20.01 9.18 9.20
CA ASP A 505 21.27 9.92 9.26
C ASP A 505 21.11 11.38 8.77
N GLY A 506 22.13 12.21 9.00
CA GLY A 506 22.10 13.66 8.77
C GLY A 506 22.10 14.07 7.29
N VAL A 507 22.01 13.11 6.37
CA VAL A 507 21.87 13.36 4.93
C VAL A 507 20.50 13.95 4.58
N VAL A 508 19.47 13.69 5.40
CA VAL A 508 18.11 14.17 5.16
C VAL A 508 17.99 15.65 5.55
N ASP A 509 17.50 16.47 4.64
CA ASP A 509 17.25 17.90 4.85
C ASP A 509 16.24 18.08 6.01
N PRO A 510 16.43 19.04 6.93
CA PRO A 510 15.52 19.26 8.07
C PRO A 510 14.05 19.45 7.70
N VAL A 511 13.73 19.95 6.49
CA VAL A 511 12.33 20.06 6.04
C VAL A 511 11.67 18.70 5.80
N GLY A 512 12.48 17.66 5.61
CA GLY A 512 12.08 16.26 5.50
C GLY A 512 11.44 15.88 4.16
N TRP A 513 10.43 16.63 3.72
CA TRP A 513 9.64 16.32 2.54
C TRP A 513 9.66 17.51 1.57
N ILE A 514 9.54 17.26 0.26
CA ILE A 514 9.49 18.31 -0.77
C ILE A 514 8.22 18.20 -1.62
N GLU A 515 7.70 19.36 -2.07
CA GLU A 515 6.58 19.41 -3.00
C GLU A 515 6.84 18.66 -4.31
N TRP A 516 5.76 18.20 -4.96
CA TRP A 516 5.86 17.58 -6.29
C TRP A 516 6.17 18.61 -7.38
N LEU A 517 5.43 19.72 -7.37
CA LEU A 517 5.65 20.87 -8.24
C LEU A 517 6.18 22.04 -7.41
N PRO A 518 7.30 22.68 -7.78
CA PRO A 518 7.88 23.79 -7.04
C PRO A 518 6.85 24.87 -6.69
N ASN A 519 6.89 25.35 -5.45
CA ASN A 519 6.00 26.38 -4.91
C ASN A 519 4.50 26.03 -4.92
N THR A 520 4.16 24.74 -5.04
CA THR A 520 2.78 24.26 -4.98
C THR A 520 2.60 23.42 -3.73
N GLU A 521 1.73 23.86 -2.83
CA GLU A 521 1.44 23.10 -1.62
C GLU A 521 0.80 21.75 -1.99
N PRO A 522 1.25 20.63 -1.40
CA PRO A 522 0.66 19.33 -1.66
C PRO A 522 -0.83 19.25 -1.28
N PRO A 523 -1.60 18.35 -1.92
CA PRO A 523 -2.98 18.09 -1.53
C PRO A 523 -3.11 17.73 -0.06
N LYS A 524 -4.12 18.29 0.63
CA LYS A 524 -4.37 18.02 2.07
C LYS A 524 -4.68 16.54 2.36
N THR A 525 -4.94 15.78 1.31
CA THR A 525 -5.29 14.36 1.28
C THR A 525 -4.09 13.42 1.34
N ILE A 526 -2.86 13.90 1.18
CA ILE A 526 -1.67 13.07 1.41
C ILE A 526 -1.59 12.64 2.88
N TYR A 527 -0.89 11.55 3.15
CA TYR A 527 -0.63 11.04 4.50
C TYR A 527 0.86 10.71 4.66
N TYR A 528 1.63 11.69 5.12
CA TYR A 528 3.05 11.52 5.43
C TYR A 528 3.25 11.55 6.93
N ALA A 529 3.85 10.50 7.48
CA ALA A 529 4.01 10.37 8.92
C ALA A 529 5.38 9.80 9.31
N GLU A 530 5.86 10.25 10.47
CA GLU A 530 7.08 9.77 11.11
C GLU A 530 6.75 9.29 12.53
N HIS A 531 7.28 8.14 12.97
CA HIS A 531 7.01 7.61 14.30
C HIS A 531 8.23 6.93 14.92
N GLN A 532 8.70 7.43 16.06
CA GLN A 532 9.82 6.85 16.82
C GLN A 532 11.09 6.61 15.98
N ASN A 533 11.38 7.53 15.07
CA ASN A 533 12.65 7.53 14.33
C ASN A 533 13.78 8.08 15.21
N THR A 534 15.01 7.65 14.96
CA THR A 534 16.20 8.07 15.70
C THR A 534 17.30 8.53 14.75
N GLY A 535 18.33 9.18 15.27
CA GLY A 535 19.48 9.66 14.48
C GLY A 535 19.38 11.14 14.10
N PRO A 536 20.47 11.72 13.57
CA PRO A 536 20.58 13.16 13.36
C PRO A 536 19.59 13.74 12.32
N GLY A 537 19.12 12.93 11.37
CA GLY A 537 18.10 13.36 10.39
C GLY A 537 16.64 13.18 10.85
N ALA A 538 16.41 12.63 12.06
CA ALA A 538 15.07 12.32 12.57
C ALA A 538 14.37 13.50 13.28
N GLY A 539 15.04 14.64 13.47
CA GLY A 539 14.46 15.82 14.11
C GLY A 539 13.26 16.36 13.33
N GLN A 540 12.13 16.59 14.01
CA GLN A 540 10.86 16.99 13.37
C GLN A 540 10.55 18.50 13.47
N GLU A 541 11.35 19.25 14.22
CA GLU A 541 11.08 20.66 14.57
C GLU A 541 11.02 21.61 13.36
N ASN A 542 11.76 21.30 12.30
CA ASN A 542 11.88 22.10 11.08
C ASN A 542 11.17 21.48 9.87
N ARG A 543 10.37 20.43 10.10
CA ARG A 543 9.62 19.77 9.03
C ARG A 543 8.61 20.71 8.39
N VAL A 544 8.22 20.38 7.16
CA VAL A 544 7.12 21.04 6.43
C VAL A 544 5.83 21.11 7.27
N LYS A 545 5.00 22.12 7.00
CA LYS A 545 3.74 22.37 7.72
C LYS A 545 2.48 22.01 6.93
N TRP A 546 2.61 21.13 5.93
CA TRP A 546 1.49 20.74 5.07
C TRP A 546 0.37 20.05 5.85
N ALA A 547 -0.87 20.26 5.45
CA ALA A 547 -2.03 19.67 6.13
C ALA A 547 -2.04 18.13 6.16
N GLY A 548 -1.42 17.49 5.14
CA GLY A 548 -1.29 16.03 5.04
C GLY A 548 -0.04 15.46 5.72
N TYR A 549 0.84 16.29 6.27
CA TYR A 549 1.96 15.84 7.11
C TYR A 549 1.49 15.66 8.56
N ARG A 550 1.86 14.53 9.15
CA ARG A 550 1.51 14.11 10.51
C ARG A 550 2.82 13.97 11.31
N PRO A 551 3.30 15.04 11.96
CA PRO A 551 4.56 15.00 12.71
C PRO A 551 4.50 14.00 13.86
N VAL A 552 3.34 13.88 14.50
CA VAL A 552 3.11 12.94 15.59
C VAL A 552 1.91 12.07 15.23
N ILE A 553 2.13 10.76 15.13
CA ILE A 553 1.08 9.75 15.08
C ILE A 553 1.17 8.85 16.32
N THR A 554 0.03 8.37 16.78
CA THR A 554 -0.07 7.42 17.89
C THR A 554 0.46 6.04 17.50
N SER A 555 0.78 5.20 18.49
CA SER A 555 1.16 3.80 18.24
C SER A 555 0.05 3.03 17.52
N ASP A 556 -1.23 3.31 17.81
CA ASP A 556 -2.38 2.68 17.13
C ASP A 556 -2.48 3.08 15.65
N GLU A 557 -2.12 4.32 15.31
CA GLU A 557 -2.03 4.76 13.92
C GLU A 557 -0.83 4.13 13.22
N ALA A 558 0.34 4.11 13.85
CA ALA A 558 1.54 3.48 13.30
C ALA A 558 1.36 1.96 13.11
N GLN A 559 0.64 1.29 14.01
CA GLN A 559 0.33 -0.15 13.94
C GLN A 559 -0.38 -0.53 12.63
N LYS A 560 -1.17 0.37 12.03
CA LYS A 560 -1.86 0.15 10.75
C LYS A 560 -0.89 -0.05 9.58
N PHE A 561 0.35 0.43 9.70
CA PHE A 561 1.39 0.36 8.68
C PHE A 561 2.41 -0.77 8.93
N THR A 562 2.16 -1.64 9.91
CA THR A 562 3.01 -2.81 10.20
C THR A 562 2.72 -3.98 9.26
N VAL A 563 3.63 -4.95 9.22
CA VAL A 563 3.52 -6.16 8.38
C VAL A 563 2.18 -6.88 8.54
N LYS A 564 1.71 -7.09 9.78
CA LYS A 564 0.45 -7.79 10.05
C LYS A 564 -0.76 -7.01 9.56
N SER A 565 -0.83 -5.72 9.84
CA SER A 565 -2.04 -4.92 9.57
C SER A 565 -2.12 -4.42 8.14
N PHE A 566 -0.99 -3.98 7.59
CA PHE A 566 -0.94 -3.28 6.31
C PHE A 566 -0.99 -4.22 5.11
N ILE A 567 -0.18 -5.28 5.16
CA ILE A 567 -0.01 -6.24 4.06
C ILE A 567 -0.52 -7.64 4.43
N GLN A 568 -1.19 -7.80 5.57
CA GLN A 568 -1.70 -9.09 6.06
C GLN A 568 -0.59 -10.15 6.15
N GLY A 569 0.65 -9.73 6.44
CA GLY A 569 1.85 -10.57 6.29
C GLY A 569 1.85 -11.83 7.16
N SER A 570 1.12 -11.83 8.29
CA SER A 570 0.98 -13.03 9.13
C SER A 570 0.31 -14.21 8.40
N GLU A 571 -0.45 -13.96 7.34
CA GLU A 571 -1.19 -14.98 6.59
C GLU A 571 -0.35 -15.64 5.50
N TRP A 572 0.68 -14.96 4.99
CA TRP A 572 1.40 -15.39 3.79
C TRP A 572 2.92 -15.27 3.86
N LEU A 573 3.52 -14.62 4.85
CA LEU A 573 4.98 -14.59 5.03
C LEU A 573 5.55 -15.86 5.69
N PRO A 574 4.88 -16.56 6.63
CA PRO A 574 5.45 -17.75 7.26
C PRO A 574 5.87 -18.84 6.26
N GLN A 575 5.14 -18.98 5.15
CA GLN A 575 5.45 -19.90 4.04
C GLN A 575 6.72 -19.55 3.22
N THR A 576 7.40 -18.44 3.54
CA THR A 576 8.58 -17.95 2.80
C THR A 576 9.91 -18.19 3.52
N ASN A 577 9.88 -18.58 4.80
CA ASN A 577 11.04 -18.64 5.71
C ASN A 577 11.79 -17.34 5.93
N VAL A 578 11.21 -16.21 5.53
CA VAL A 578 11.79 -14.91 5.82
C VAL A 578 11.29 -14.48 7.18
N ALA A 579 12.21 -14.19 8.10
CA ALA A 579 11.86 -13.65 9.40
C ALA A 579 11.26 -12.24 9.23
N PHE A 580 10.21 -11.93 9.98
CA PHE A 580 9.54 -10.64 9.94
C PHE A 580 9.00 -10.26 11.31
N ASP A 581 9.04 -8.97 11.62
CA ASP A 581 8.35 -8.42 12.78
C ASP A 581 6.92 -8.06 12.38
N SER A 582 5.95 -8.72 12.99
CA SER A 582 4.54 -8.57 12.61
C SER A 582 3.92 -7.23 13.03
N SER A 583 4.47 -6.59 14.07
CA SER A 583 3.98 -5.36 14.72
C SER A 583 5.11 -4.38 14.99
N LEU A 584 4.80 -3.23 15.61
CA LEU A 584 5.75 -2.14 15.87
C LEU A 584 7.03 -2.56 16.59
#